data_AF-A0A9P8NU03-F1
#
_entry.id   AF-A0A9P8NU03-F1
#
_cell.length_a   1.000
_cell.length_b   1.000
_cell.length_c   1.000
_cell.angle_alpha   90.00
_cell.angle_beta   90.00
_cell.angle_gamma   90.00
#
_symmetry.space_group_name_H-M   'P 1'
#
loop_
_entity.id
_entity.type
_entity.pdbx_description
1 polymer ?
#
loop_
_entity_poly.entity_id
_entity_poly.type
_entity_poly.pdbx_seq_one_letter_code
_entity_poly.pdbx_strand_id
1 'polypeptide(L)'
;MDRSIRATHWPPSTDWTPNQIQAITTLLMTGHRDPHIPQDDLPDSDPGGPPAEPCLHSRGGNLPGIDVERVCYPERDKVPPSPMLLTTLVLFSVAHRRKKLNKLVSMKPIFKDNYQREMYLQLKNQTEPKVNEKVLKAALIRRGAEAIRRMIKLKEIQQYVNVLYQRGSIGDDVYESFKLQSKLQELELNELAMEAESFKKGWAQTFFPVCQEVTINEALRRRLNSLEPMKQSLDNQWLKQVAA
;
A
#
# COMPACT_ATOMS: atom_id res chain seq x y z
N MET A 1 16.59 37.45 0.59
CA MET A 1 17.13 36.82 -0.63
C MET A 1 16.15 35.74 -1.05
N ASP A 2 15.31 36.14 -2.00
CA ASP A 2 14.09 35.46 -2.42
C ASP A 2 14.38 34.64 -3.69
N ARG A 3 13.95 33.38 -3.75
CA ARG A 3 14.02 32.55 -4.96
C ARG A 3 12.65 31.98 -5.27
N SER A 4 11.94 32.76 -6.07
CA SER A 4 10.86 32.36 -6.98
C SER A 4 11.16 31.04 -7.69
N ILE A 5 10.31 30.05 -7.45
CA ILE A 5 10.22 28.81 -8.23
C ILE A 5 9.43 29.12 -9.49
N ARG A 6 10.08 28.93 -10.64
CA ARG A 6 9.50 29.13 -11.97
C ARG A 6 8.44 28.05 -12.21
N ALA A 7 7.17 28.40 -11.99
CA ALA A 7 6.03 27.59 -12.39
C ALA A 7 6.03 27.44 -13.92
N THR A 8 6.09 26.22 -14.41
CA THR A 8 5.73 25.93 -15.81
C THR A 8 4.27 26.33 -16.00
N HIS A 9 4.03 27.36 -16.80
CA HIS A 9 2.67 27.78 -17.12
C HIS A 9 1.90 26.60 -17.73
N TRP A 10 0.72 26.34 -17.22
CA TRP A 10 -0.29 25.63 -17.98
C TRP A 10 -1.10 26.71 -18.70
N PRO A 11 -1.39 26.57 -20.01
CA PRO A 11 -2.18 27.56 -20.71
C PRO A 11 -3.59 27.62 -20.08
N PRO A 12 -4.18 28.83 -19.96
CA PRO A 12 -5.54 29.00 -19.47
C PRO A 12 -6.55 28.25 -20.37
N SER A 13 -7.70 27.88 -19.79
CA SER A 13 -8.68 26.92 -20.31
C SER A 13 -9.40 27.30 -21.61
N THR A 14 -8.95 28.32 -22.34
CA THR A 14 -9.64 28.87 -23.52
C THR A 14 -9.09 28.40 -24.87
N ASP A 15 -7.94 27.73 -24.91
CA ASP A 15 -7.26 27.39 -26.18
C ASP A 15 -7.14 25.87 -26.45
N TRP A 16 -8.05 25.07 -25.89
CA TRP A 16 -8.01 23.61 -26.08
C TRP A 16 -8.59 23.22 -27.43
N THR A 17 -7.78 22.55 -28.26
CA THR A 17 -8.25 22.00 -29.53
C THR A 17 -9.25 20.85 -29.27
N PRO A 18 -10.24 20.62 -30.15
CA PRO A 18 -11.26 19.58 -29.97
C PRO A 18 -10.68 18.18 -29.69
N ASN A 19 -9.52 17.88 -30.29
CA ASN A 19 -8.81 16.61 -30.13
C ASN A 19 -8.23 16.43 -28.72
N GLN A 20 -7.78 17.51 -28.07
CA GLN A 20 -7.26 17.41 -26.69
C GLN A 20 -8.37 17.23 -25.66
N ILE A 21 -9.56 17.82 -25.91
CA ILE A 21 -10.75 17.62 -25.08
C ILE A 21 -11.24 16.18 -25.21
N GLN A 22 -11.25 15.61 -26.43
CA GLN A 22 -11.57 14.20 -26.64
C GLN A 22 -10.56 13.27 -25.97
N ALA A 23 -9.26 13.56 -26.05
CA ALA A 23 -8.20 12.75 -25.43
C ALA A 23 -8.36 12.68 -23.90
N ILE A 24 -8.61 13.82 -23.24
CA ILE A 24 -8.83 13.87 -21.79
C ILE A 24 -10.15 13.21 -21.39
N THR A 25 -11.21 13.42 -22.17
CA THR A 25 -12.52 12.79 -21.91
C THR A 25 -12.44 11.28 -22.07
N THR A 26 -11.65 10.79 -23.03
CA THR A 26 -11.43 9.35 -23.23
C THR A 26 -10.59 8.76 -22.09
N LEU A 27 -9.54 9.46 -21.66
CA LEU A 27 -8.66 9.02 -20.56
C LEU A 27 -9.36 8.96 -19.19
N LEU A 28 -10.38 9.79 -18.98
CA LEU A 28 -11.19 9.81 -17.75
C LEU A 28 -12.31 8.76 -17.74
N MET A 29 -12.75 8.29 -18.92
CA MET A 29 -13.87 7.35 -19.05
C MET A 29 -13.42 5.89 -19.14
N THR A 30 -12.21 5.59 -19.64
CA THR A 30 -11.66 4.23 -19.66
C THR A 30 -10.72 4.02 -18.47
N GLY A 31 -11.28 3.50 -17.38
CA GLY A 31 -10.51 3.01 -16.24
C GLY A 31 -9.42 2.03 -16.67
N HIS A 32 -8.21 2.27 -16.18
CA HIS A 32 -7.00 1.48 -16.33
C HIS A 32 -7.29 -0.05 -16.33
N ARG A 33 -7.18 -0.70 -17.50
CA ARG A 33 -6.94 -2.14 -17.62
C ARG A 33 -5.54 -2.31 -18.18
N ASP A 34 -4.69 -3.01 -17.45
CA ASP A 34 -3.33 -3.35 -17.84
C ASP A 34 -3.31 -4.13 -19.16
N PRO A 35 -2.35 -3.88 -20.06
CA PRO A 35 -2.17 -4.67 -21.27
C PRO A 35 -1.55 -6.04 -20.96
N HIS A 36 -2.20 -7.07 -21.47
CA HIS A 36 -1.80 -8.47 -21.45
C HIS A 36 -0.41 -8.68 -22.09
N ILE A 37 0.42 -9.50 -21.44
CA ILE A 37 1.72 -9.96 -21.93
C ILE A 37 1.51 -10.97 -23.08
N PRO A 38 2.24 -10.86 -24.22
CA PRO A 38 2.24 -11.89 -25.26
C PRO A 38 3.09 -13.11 -24.83
N GLN A 39 2.57 -14.33 -25.02
CA GLN A 39 3.34 -15.57 -24.96
C GLN A 39 3.56 -16.07 -26.39
N ASP A 40 4.83 -16.15 -26.80
CA ASP A 40 5.26 -16.83 -28.01
C ASP A 40 5.65 -18.29 -27.69
N ASP A 41 5.08 -19.20 -28.48
CA ASP A 41 5.62 -20.40 -29.14
C ASP A 41 6.43 -21.47 -28.37
N LEU A 42 5.88 -22.69 -28.30
CA LEU A 42 6.61 -23.96 -28.51
C LEU A 42 5.64 -25.04 -29.06
N PRO A 43 6.11 -26.01 -29.89
CA PRO A 43 5.29 -26.62 -30.95
C PRO A 43 4.63 -27.97 -30.62
N ASP A 44 3.68 -28.31 -31.50
CA ASP A 44 2.85 -29.51 -31.57
C ASP A 44 3.60 -30.84 -31.57
N SER A 45 3.00 -31.85 -30.91
CA SER A 45 3.20 -33.28 -31.17
C SER A 45 1.99 -34.07 -30.66
N ASP A 46 1.15 -34.52 -31.60
CA ASP A 46 0.05 -35.51 -31.48
C ASP A 46 0.60 -36.97 -31.31
N PRO A 47 -0.22 -38.06 -31.23
CA PRO A 47 -1.53 -38.30 -30.59
C PRO A 47 -1.59 -39.66 -29.83
N GLY A 48 -2.70 -39.97 -29.13
CA GLY A 48 -2.99 -41.34 -28.65
C GLY A 48 -4.28 -41.47 -27.81
N GLY A 49 -5.34 -42.08 -28.38
CA GLY A 49 -6.68 -42.29 -27.75
C GLY A 49 -6.71 -43.27 -26.56
N PRO A 50 -7.89 -43.70 -26.02
CA PRO A 50 -9.01 -44.33 -26.76
C PRO A 50 -10.45 -43.93 -26.23
N PRO A 51 -11.56 -44.53 -26.73
CA PRO A 51 -12.87 -43.87 -26.86
C PRO A 51 -13.98 -44.29 -25.87
N ALA A 52 -14.99 -43.40 -25.82
CA ALA A 52 -16.45 -43.57 -25.63
C ALA A 52 -17.04 -44.72 -24.79
N GLU A 53 -17.95 -44.36 -23.86
CA GLU A 53 -19.26 -45.03 -23.69
C GLU A 53 -20.31 -44.10 -23.02
N PRO A 54 -21.63 -44.37 -23.17
CA PRO A 54 -22.70 -43.37 -23.23
C PRO A 54 -23.65 -43.39 -22.02
N CYS A 55 -24.41 -42.30 -21.80
CA CYS A 55 -25.53 -42.27 -20.85
C CYS A 55 -26.84 -41.82 -21.52
N LEU A 56 -27.65 -42.84 -21.82
CA LEU A 56 -29.12 -42.96 -21.81
C LEU A 56 -30.00 -41.69 -21.81
N HIS A 57 -30.88 -41.64 -22.83
CA HIS A 57 -32.18 -40.99 -22.78
C HIS A 57 -33.13 -41.72 -21.81
N SER A 58 -33.99 -41.00 -21.08
CA SER A 58 -35.42 -40.84 -21.45
C SER A 58 -36.35 -40.55 -20.24
N ARG A 59 -37.38 -39.74 -20.55
CA ARG A 59 -38.64 -39.45 -19.83
C ARG A 59 -38.54 -38.50 -18.64
N GLY A 60 -39.22 -37.34 -18.62
CA GLY A 60 -40.54 -37.04 -19.16
C GLY A 60 -41.57 -37.15 -18.02
N GLY A 61 -41.72 -36.07 -17.24
CA GLY A 61 -42.64 -35.97 -16.12
C GLY A 61 -43.15 -34.54 -15.98
N ASN A 62 -44.40 -34.37 -16.35
CA ASN A 62 -45.17 -33.14 -16.46
C ASN A 62 -45.58 -32.65 -15.05
N LEU A 63 -45.20 -31.43 -14.66
CA LEU A 63 -45.80 -30.71 -13.53
C LEU A 63 -46.11 -29.28 -13.98
N PRO A 64 -47.39 -28.84 -13.87
CA PRO A 64 -47.83 -27.57 -14.41
C PRO A 64 -47.61 -26.42 -13.43
N GLY A 65 -47.33 -25.24 -13.98
CA GLY A 65 -47.73 -23.98 -13.35
C GLY A 65 -46.84 -23.47 -12.21
N ILE A 66 -45.60 -23.11 -12.53
CA ILE A 66 -45.00 -21.89 -11.98
C ILE A 66 -44.23 -21.26 -13.14
N ASP A 67 -44.90 -20.40 -13.89
CA ASP A 67 -44.22 -19.44 -14.74
C ASP A 67 -43.32 -18.62 -13.80
N VAL A 68 -42.01 -18.85 -13.87
CA VAL A 68 -41.04 -17.81 -13.50
C VAL A 68 -41.23 -16.71 -14.52
N GLU A 69 -42.24 -15.89 -14.23
CA GLU A 69 -42.49 -14.61 -14.85
C GLU A 69 -41.14 -13.90 -14.88
N ARG A 70 -40.56 -13.84 -16.08
CA ARG A 70 -39.50 -12.87 -16.37
C ARG A 70 -40.10 -11.55 -15.94
N VAL A 71 -39.62 -11.02 -14.82
CA VAL A 71 -39.82 -9.62 -14.47
C VAL A 71 -39.09 -8.84 -15.56
N CYS A 72 -39.82 -8.60 -16.65
CA CYS A 72 -39.49 -7.62 -17.65
C CYS A 72 -39.49 -6.30 -16.89
N TYR A 73 -38.30 -5.85 -16.47
CA TYR A 73 -38.13 -4.43 -16.17
C TYR A 73 -38.51 -3.69 -17.45
N PRO A 74 -39.58 -2.87 -17.44
CA PRO A 74 -39.89 -2.07 -18.61
C PRO A 74 -38.67 -1.19 -18.88
N GLU A 75 -38.23 -1.22 -20.14
CA GLU A 75 -37.22 -0.35 -20.73
C GLU A 75 -37.54 1.09 -20.30
N ARG A 76 -36.89 1.57 -19.23
CA ARG A 76 -37.08 2.94 -18.78
C ARG A 76 -36.46 3.84 -19.83
N ASP A 77 -37.32 4.60 -20.48
CA ASP A 77 -36.98 5.77 -21.29
C ASP A 77 -35.78 6.49 -20.69
N LYS A 78 -34.71 6.63 -21.49
CA LYS A 78 -33.49 7.35 -21.14
C LYS A 78 -33.78 8.85 -21.04
N VAL A 79 -34.48 9.27 -19.99
CA VAL A 79 -34.49 10.67 -19.58
C VAL A 79 -33.07 10.98 -19.10
N PRO A 80 -32.33 11.90 -19.75
CA PRO A 80 -31.00 12.26 -19.27
C PRO A 80 -31.15 12.75 -17.82
N PRO A 81 -30.31 12.26 -16.87
CA PRO A 81 -30.34 12.79 -15.51
C PRO A 81 -30.20 14.30 -15.60
N SER A 82 -31.11 15.03 -14.97
CA SER A 82 -31.11 16.48 -15.05
C SER A 82 -29.72 17.02 -14.66
N PRO A 83 -29.09 17.86 -15.50
CA PRO A 83 -27.69 18.24 -15.32
C PRO A 83 -27.42 18.91 -13.96
N MET A 84 -28.46 19.50 -13.36
CA MET A 84 -28.43 20.07 -12.01
C MET A 84 -28.20 19.02 -10.91
N LEU A 85 -28.81 17.83 -11.00
CA LEU A 85 -28.58 16.77 -10.02
C LEU A 85 -27.19 16.18 -10.16
N LEU A 86 -26.73 15.98 -11.40
CA LEU A 86 -25.40 15.42 -11.64
C LEU A 86 -24.30 16.39 -11.16
N THR A 87 -24.43 17.68 -11.47
CA THR A 87 -23.47 18.71 -11.06
C THR A 87 -23.43 18.87 -9.54
N THR A 88 -24.57 18.97 -8.87
CA THR A 88 -24.63 19.08 -7.40
C THR A 88 -24.10 17.82 -6.70
N LEU A 89 -24.41 16.62 -7.22
CA LEU A 89 -23.88 15.36 -6.69
C LEU A 89 -22.36 15.25 -6.86
N VAL A 90 -21.82 15.67 -8.00
CA VAL A 90 -20.38 15.69 -8.24
C VAL A 90 -19.69 16.69 -7.30
N LEU A 91 -20.20 17.91 -7.17
CA LEU A 91 -19.65 18.91 -6.24
C LEU A 91 -19.68 18.40 -4.79
N PHE A 92 -20.79 17.79 -4.36
CA PHE A 92 -20.91 17.21 -3.04
C PHE A 92 -19.92 16.05 -2.82
N SER A 93 -19.83 15.13 -3.79
CA SER A 93 -18.90 13.99 -3.74
C SER A 93 -17.45 14.47 -3.62
N VAL A 94 -17.05 15.47 -4.41
CA VAL A 94 -15.71 16.06 -4.36
C VAL A 94 -15.46 16.75 -3.01
N ALA A 95 -16.40 17.59 -2.54
CA ALA A 95 -16.27 18.28 -1.27
C ALA A 95 -16.20 17.31 -0.07
N HIS A 96 -17.04 16.28 -0.06
CA HIS A 96 -17.05 15.26 0.98
C HIS A 96 -15.76 14.44 0.97
N ARG A 97 -15.28 14.01 -0.21
CA ARG A 97 -14.00 13.31 -0.34
C ARG A 97 -12.83 14.17 0.14
N ARG A 98 -12.80 15.46 -0.22
CA ARG A 98 -11.77 16.41 0.26
C ARG A 98 -11.80 16.54 1.78
N LYS A 99 -12.98 16.69 2.39
CA LYS A 99 -13.12 16.73 3.86
C LYS A 99 -12.64 15.44 4.52
N LYS A 100 -13.00 14.27 3.95
CA LYS A 100 -12.54 12.97 4.44
C LYS A 100 -11.01 12.83 4.34
N LEU A 101 -10.41 13.27 3.24
CA LEU A 101 -8.94 13.27 3.08
C LEU A 101 -8.27 14.20 4.09
N ASN A 102 -8.80 15.41 4.29
CA ASN A 102 -8.26 16.34 5.28
C ASN A 102 -8.34 15.78 6.70
N LYS A 103 -9.42 15.06 7.03
CA LYS A 103 -9.54 14.33 8.30
C LYS A 103 -8.42 13.31 8.44
N LEU A 104 -8.21 12.46 7.43
CA LEU A 104 -7.16 11.44 7.43
C LEU A 104 -5.75 12.05 7.52
N VAL A 105 -5.48 13.16 6.83
CA VAL A 105 -4.20 13.87 6.88
C VAL A 105 -3.94 14.52 8.24
N SER A 106 -5.00 14.99 8.91
CA SER A 106 -4.90 15.57 10.26
C SER A 106 -4.75 14.55 11.39
N MET A 107 -4.88 13.24 11.09
CA MET A 107 -4.74 12.19 12.09
C MET A 107 -3.30 12.12 12.60
N LYS A 108 -3.16 11.91 13.91
CA LYS A 108 -1.85 11.77 14.55
C LYS A 108 -1.16 10.49 14.07
N PRO A 109 0.10 10.56 13.59
CA PRO A 109 0.85 9.38 13.20
C PRO A 109 1.16 8.48 14.41
N ILE A 110 1.10 7.16 14.22
CA ILE A 110 1.34 6.17 15.29
C ILE A 110 2.84 6.09 15.60
N PHE A 111 3.69 6.17 14.58
CA PHE A 111 5.14 6.16 14.74
C PHE A 111 5.69 7.57 14.79
N LYS A 112 6.87 7.68 15.40
CA LYS A 112 7.71 8.88 15.32
C LYS A 112 8.27 9.02 13.90
N ASP A 113 8.72 10.23 13.59
CA ASP A 113 9.38 10.55 12.32
C ASP A 113 10.54 9.60 12.03
N ASN A 114 10.75 9.31 10.74
CA ASN A 114 11.74 8.34 10.29
C ASN A 114 13.08 9.04 10.01
N TYR A 115 13.92 9.14 11.04
CA TYR A 115 15.23 9.79 10.92
C TYR A 115 16.15 9.09 9.91
N GLN A 116 16.06 7.77 9.75
CA GLN A 116 16.88 7.04 8.78
C GLN A 116 16.45 7.34 7.35
N ARG A 117 15.15 7.51 7.11
CA ARG A 117 14.64 7.97 5.81
C ARG A 117 15.15 9.37 5.50
N GLU A 118 15.01 10.30 6.45
CA GLU A 118 15.46 11.68 6.27
C GLU A 118 16.96 11.76 6.02
N MET A 119 17.76 11.07 6.83
CA MET A 119 19.21 10.98 6.65
C MET A 119 19.59 10.39 5.29
N TYR A 120 18.89 9.35 4.83
CA TYR A 120 19.11 8.79 3.49
C TYR A 120 18.81 9.82 2.39
N LEU A 121 17.68 10.51 2.48
CA LEU A 121 17.28 11.52 1.49
C LEU A 121 18.24 12.72 1.50
N GLN A 122 18.70 13.15 2.66
CA GLN A 122 19.73 14.18 2.80
C GLN A 122 21.02 13.76 2.10
N LEU A 123 21.50 12.53 2.37
CA LEU A 123 22.69 11.98 1.71
C LEU A 123 22.51 11.84 0.20
N LYS A 124 21.32 11.47 -0.28
CA LYS A 124 20.99 11.33 -1.70
C LYS A 124 20.95 12.68 -2.41
N ASN A 125 20.45 13.73 -1.75
CA ASN A 125 20.34 15.08 -2.31
C ASN A 125 21.62 15.91 -2.17
N GLN A 126 22.59 15.47 -1.36
CA GLN A 126 23.86 16.15 -1.18
C GLN A 126 24.69 16.10 -2.48
N THR A 127 24.91 17.27 -3.07
CA THR A 127 25.66 17.41 -4.33
C THR A 127 27.17 17.53 -4.09
N GLU A 128 27.58 18.24 -3.03
CA GLU A 128 28.98 18.45 -2.66
C GLU A 128 29.19 18.24 -1.15
N PRO A 129 30.19 17.45 -0.71
CA PRO A 129 30.98 16.48 -1.48
C PRO A 129 30.14 15.31 -2.00
N LYS A 130 30.52 14.74 -3.15
CA LYS A 130 29.85 13.57 -3.73
C LYS A 130 29.93 12.38 -2.79
N VAL A 131 28.78 11.93 -2.30
CA VAL A 131 28.70 10.79 -1.36
C VAL A 131 29.10 9.50 -2.07
N ASN A 132 29.89 8.67 -1.40
CA ASN A 132 30.29 7.37 -1.91
C ASN A 132 29.07 6.44 -2.01
N GLU A 133 28.94 5.72 -3.13
CA GLU A 133 27.87 4.76 -3.38
C GLU A 133 27.76 3.68 -2.28
N LYS A 134 28.89 3.26 -1.68
CA LYS A 134 28.90 2.31 -0.55
C LYS A 134 28.18 2.88 0.68
N VAL A 135 28.33 4.18 0.94
CA VAL A 135 27.68 4.87 2.05
C VAL A 135 26.17 4.99 1.78
N LEU A 136 25.77 5.31 0.54
CA LEU A 136 24.36 5.34 0.15
C LEU A 136 23.69 3.97 0.30
N LYS A 137 24.35 2.89 -0.13
CA LYS A 137 23.84 1.51 0.06
C LYS A 137 23.71 1.15 1.53
N ALA A 138 24.70 1.50 2.35
CA ALA A 138 24.63 1.27 3.79
C ALA A 138 23.48 2.07 4.45
N ALA A 139 23.31 3.34 4.06
CA ALA A 139 22.22 4.18 4.53
C ALA A 139 20.85 3.62 4.11
N LEU A 140 20.73 3.10 2.88
CA LEU A 140 19.51 2.44 2.41
C LEU A 140 19.18 1.20 3.24
N ILE A 141 20.17 0.36 3.58
CA ILE A 141 19.98 -0.80 4.47
C ILE A 141 19.50 -0.34 5.86
N ARG A 142 20.06 0.75 6.41
CA ARG A 142 19.59 1.30 7.70
C ARG A 142 18.13 1.82 7.63
N ARG A 143 17.75 2.47 6.52
CA ARG A 143 16.36 2.87 6.26
C ARG A 143 15.44 1.64 6.16
N GLY A 144 15.89 0.61 5.43
CA GLY A 144 15.16 -0.65 5.27
C GLY A 144 14.97 -1.42 6.59
N ALA A 145 15.98 -1.47 7.44
CA ALA A 145 15.91 -2.11 8.75
C ALA A 145 14.82 -1.47 9.65
N GLU A 146 14.70 -0.14 9.67
CA GLU A 146 13.59 0.49 10.40
C GLU A 146 12.22 0.26 9.78
N ALA A 147 12.13 0.28 8.45
CA ALA A 147 10.86 0.00 7.77
C ALA A 147 10.35 -1.41 8.11
N ILE A 148 11.26 -2.40 8.10
CA ILE A 148 10.98 -3.77 8.53
C ILE A 148 10.62 -3.83 10.01
N ARG A 149 11.38 -3.16 10.89
CA ARG A 149 11.09 -3.09 12.33
C ARG A 149 9.67 -2.56 12.59
N ARG A 150 9.25 -1.51 11.87
CA ARG A 150 7.89 -0.93 11.96
C ARG A 150 6.84 -1.90 11.42
N MET A 151 7.11 -2.54 10.28
CA MET A 151 6.23 -3.55 9.69
C MET A 151 5.97 -4.71 10.67
N ILE A 152 7.01 -5.29 11.27
CA ILE A 152 6.87 -6.40 12.22
C ILE A 152 5.97 -5.97 13.38
N LYS A 153 6.23 -4.79 13.96
CA LYS A 153 5.40 -4.25 15.06
C LYS A 153 3.95 -4.05 14.67
N LEU A 154 3.68 -3.50 13.48
CA LEU A 154 2.30 -3.33 12.99
C LEU A 154 1.60 -4.68 12.85
N LYS A 155 2.29 -5.69 12.29
CA LYS A 155 1.74 -7.04 12.12
C LYS A 155 1.44 -7.72 13.45
N GLU A 156 2.33 -7.59 14.44
CA GLU A 156 2.11 -8.11 15.79
C GLU A 156 0.90 -7.43 16.47
N ILE A 157 0.81 -6.10 16.36
CA ILE A 157 -0.23 -5.31 17.02
C ILE A 157 -1.60 -5.44 16.33
N GLN A 158 -1.63 -5.77 15.03
CA GLN A 158 -2.84 -5.90 14.22
C GLN A 158 -3.94 -6.75 14.86
N GLN A 159 -3.57 -7.91 15.40
CA GLN A 159 -4.54 -8.84 16.01
C GLN A 159 -5.17 -8.21 17.26
N TYR A 160 -4.35 -7.58 18.11
CA TYR A 160 -4.84 -6.93 19.33
C TYR A 160 -5.75 -5.74 19.03
N VAL A 161 -5.39 -4.91 18.04
CA VAL A 161 -6.21 -3.75 17.63
C VAL A 161 -7.57 -4.21 17.10
N ASN A 162 -7.62 -5.28 16.30
CA ASN A 162 -8.88 -5.81 15.79
C ASN A 162 -9.81 -6.29 16.93
N VAL A 163 -9.27 -6.99 17.93
CA VAL A 163 -10.05 -7.45 19.09
C VAL A 163 -10.55 -6.27 19.92
N LEU A 164 -9.71 -5.27 20.16
CA LEU A 164 -10.08 -4.08 20.94
C LEU A 164 -11.12 -3.21 20.22
N TYR A 165 -11.07 -3.16 18.89
CA TYR A 165 -12.05 -2.48 18.05
C TYR A 165 -13.42 -3.19 18.10
N GLN A 166 -13.44 -4.52 17.97
CA GLN A 166 -14.69 -5.30 18.09
C GLN A 166 -15.36 -5.17 19.47
N ARG A 167 -14.56 -4.98 20.53
CA ARG A 167 -15.05 -4.72 21.89
C ARG A 167 -15.52 -3.27 22.11
N GLY A 168 -15.36 -2.38 21.14
CA GLY A 168 -15.69 -0.97 21.26
C GLY A 168 -14.78 -0.19 22.22
N SER A 169 -13.61 -0.74 22.58
CA SER A 169 -12.66 -0.09 23.50
C SER A 169 -11.74 0.93 22.80
N ILE A 170 -11.70 0.93 21.46
CA ILE A 170 -10.93 1.86 20.63
C ILE A 170 -11.89 2.57 19.68
N GLY A 171 -11.73 3.89 19.51
CA GLY A 171 -12.54 4.67 18.57
C GLY A 171 -12.15 4.47 17.10
N ASP A 172 -13.09 4.76 16.20
CA ASP A 172 -12.93 4.61 14.75
C ASP A 172 -11.72 5.37 14.19
N ASP A 173 -11.45 6.57 14.71
CA ASP A 173 -10.34 7.41 14.26
C ASP A 173 -8.97 6.74 14.45
N VAL A 174 -8.78 6.01 15.56
CA VAL A 174 -7.54 5.27 15.86
C VAL A 174 -7.42 4.05 14.94
N TYR A 175 -8.53 3.35 14.71
CA TYR A 175 -8.57 2.20 13.82
C TYR A 175 -8.30 2.60 12.35
N GLU A 176 -8.86 3.72 11.89
CA GLU A 176 -8.56 4.31 10.58
C GLU A 176 -7.09 4.75 10.48
N SER A 177 -6.56 5.41 11.51
CA SER A 177 -5.14 5.81 11.58
C SER A 177 -4.20 4.61 11.49
N PHE A 178 -4.54 3.51 12.16
CA PHE A 178 -3.78 2.27 12.11
C PHE A 178 -3.80 1.63 10.71
N LYS A 179 -4.97 1.55 10.07
CA LYS A 179 -5.09 1.08 8.67
C LYS A 179 -4.29 1.95 7.70
N LEU A 180 -4.32 3.28 7.88
CA LEU A 180 -3.54 4.21 7.10
C LEU A 180 -2.03 3.97 7.30
N GLN A 181 -1.58 3.83 8.54
CA GLN A 181 -0.19 3.59 8.87
C GLN A 181 0.34 2.28 8.26
N SER A 182 -0.45 1.21 8.27
CA SER A 182 -0.09 -0.06 7.62
C SER A 182 0.13 0.12 6.12
N LYS A 183 -0.77 0.84 5.43
CA LYS A 183 -0.61 1.14 4.01
C LYS A 183 0.60 2.03 3.72
N LEU A 184 0.83 3.05 4.55
CA LEU A 184 2.03 3.91 4.41
C LEU A 184 3.32 3.10 4.57
N GLN A 185 3.33 2.11 5.47
CA GLN A 185 4.49 1.24 5.65
C GLN A 185 4.71 0.30 4.47
N GLU A 186 3.64 -0.24 3.88
CA GLU A 186 3.70 -1.04 2.65
C GLU A 186 4.23 -0.23 1.45
N LEU A 187 3.76 1.01 1.30
CA LEU A 187 4.27 1.93 0.28
C LEU A 187 5.76 2.23 0.49
N GLU A 188 6.20 2.47 1.72
CA GLU A 188 7.63 2.67 2.01
C GLU A 188 8.47 1.43 1.67
N LEU A 189 7.97 0.21 1.90
CA LEU A 189 8.67 -1.01 1.49
C LEU A 189 8.74 -1.13 -0.05
N ASN A 190 7.68 -0.79 -0.77
CA ASN A 190 7.70 -0.78 -2.24
C ASN A 190 8.69 0.27 -2.79
N GLU A 191 8.73 1.47 -2.21
CA GLU A 191 9.73 2.49 -2.55
C GLU A 191 11.16 1.97 -2.35
N LEU A 192 11.42 1.27 -1.23
CA LEU A 192 12.73 0.68 -0.95
C LEU A 192 13.11 -0.42 -1.95
N ALA A 193 12.15 -1.22 -2.39
CA ALA A 193 12.37 -2.25 -3.41
C ALA A 193 12.80 -1.62 -4.74
N MET A 194 12.07 -0.57 -5.18
CA MET A 194 12.40 0.18 -6.39
C MET A 194 13.76 0.87 -6.28
N GLU A 195 14.06 1.46 -5.13
CA GLU A 195 15.34 2.13 -4.87
C GLU A 195 16.50 1.12 -4.87
N ALA A 196 16.34 -0.05 -4.25
CA ALA A 196 17.34 -1.11 -4.30
C ALA A 196 17.59 -1.58 -5.74
N GLU A 197 16.54 -1.78 -6.51
CA GLU A 197 16.66 -2.16 -7.93
C GLU A 197 17.40 -1.10 -8.76
N SER A 198 17.23 0.18 -8.41
CA SER A 198 17.94 1.30 -9.08
C SER A 198 19.45 1.26 -8.89
N PHE A 199 19.95 0.73 -7.76
CA PHE A 199 21.39 0.59 -7.51
C PHE A 199 21.98 -0.62 -8.23
N LYS A 200 21.27 -1.75 -8.24
CA LYS A 200 21.71 -2.97 -8.91
C LYS A 200 20.49 -3.83 -9.22
N LYS A 201 20.39 -4.25 -10.48
CA LYS A 201 19.34 -5.16 -10.93
C LYS A 201 19.36 -6.48 -10.14
N GLY A 202 18.19 -6.92 -9.66
CA GLY A 202 18.01 -8.10 -8.82
C GLY A 202 18.45 -7.95 -7.36
N TRP A 203 18.85 -6.75 -6.91
CA TRP A 203 19.27 -6.56 -5.52
C TRP A 203 18.10 -6.61 -4.55
N ALA A 204 16.90 -6.20 -4.97
CA ALA A 204 15.70 -6.18 -4.12
C ALA A 204 15.39 -7.55 -3.48
N GLN A 205 15.66 -8.66 -4.18
CA GLN A 205 15.41 -10.02 -3.68
C GLN A 205 16.25 -10.37 -2.44
N THR A 206 17.50 -9.89 -2.39
CA THR A 206 18.42 -10.14 -1.26
C THR A 206 18.42 -9.01 -0.24
N PHE A 207 17.95 -7.82 -0.63
CA PHE A 207 17.92 -6.63 0.20
C PHE A 207 17.06 -6.78 1.46
N PHE A 208 15.80 -7.23 1.32
CA PHE A 208 14.89 -7.35 2.47
C PHE A 208 15.30 -8.44 3.48
N PRO A 209 15.73 -9.65 3.05
CA PRO A 209 16.30 -10.63 3.97
C PRO A 209 17.49 -10.06 4.77
N VAL A 210 18.41 -9.35 4.12
CA VAL A 210 19.54 -8.72 4.83
C VAL A 210 19.07 -7.66 5.82
N CYS A 211 18.10 -6.82 5.45
CA CYS A 211 17.55 -5.82 6.36
C CYS A 211 16.83 -6.45 7.57
N GLN A 212 16.18 -7.60 7.37
CA GLN A 212 15.56 -8.38 8.45
C GLN A 212 16.62 -8.88 9.45
N GLU A 213 17.71 -9.47 8.96
CA GLU A 213 18.82 -9.93 9.81
C GLU A 213 19.45 -8.78 10.60
N VAL A 214 19.68 -7.63 9.96
CA VAL A 214 20.16 -6.42 10.64
C VAL A 214 19.21 -5.99 11.76
N THR A 215 17.91 -6.01 11.50
CA THR A 215 16.88 -5.62 12.48
C THR A 215 16.88 -6.55 13.69
N ILE A 216 16.93 -7.86 13.47
CA ILE A 216 16.95 -8.86 14.54
C ILE A 216 18.26 -8.75 15.33
N ASN A 217 19.40 -8.63 14.64
CA ASN A 217 20.71 -8.50 15.27
C ASN A 217 20.78 -7.26 16.17
N GLU A 218 20.27 -6.13 15.69
CA GLU A 218 20.23 -4.91 16.48
C GLU A 218 19.31 -5.04 17.70
N ALA A 219 18.14 -5.66 17.55
CA ALA A 219 17.25 -5.94 18.68
C ALA A 219 17.92 -6.83 19.74
N LEU A 220 18.63 -7.87 19.31
CA LEU A 220 19.38 -8.77 20.20
C LEU A 220 20.49 -8.02 20.95
N ARG A 221 21.29 -7.21 20.25
CA ARG A 221 22.35 -6.40 20.87
C ARG A 221 21.80 -5.40 21.88
N ARG A 222 20.70 -4.72 21.54
CA ARG A 222 20.02 -3.78 22.47
C ARG A 222 19.58 -4.49 23.74
N ARG A 223 19.05 -5.72 23.63
CA ARG A 223 18.65 -6.53 24.80
C ARG A 223 19.87 -6.95 25.62
N LEU A 224 20.93 -7.45 25.00
CA LEU A 224 22.16 -7.85 25.69
C LEU A 224 22.79 -6.67 26.44
N ASN A 225 22.90 -5.51 25.79
CA ASN A 225 23.44 -4.29 26.41
C ASN A 225 22.58 -3.79 27.59
N SER A 226 21.28 -4.12 27.61
CA SER A 226 20.40 -3.76 28.74
C SER A 226 20.55 -4.70 29.95
N LEU A 227 21.19 -5.87 29.80
CA LEU A 227 21.39 -6.82 30.90
C LEU A 227 22.50 -6.36 31.86
N GLU A 228 23.54 -5.72 31.35
CA GLU A 228 24.67 -5.26 32.18
C GLU A 228 24.24 -4.29 33.30
N PRO A 229 23.49 -3.19 33.04
CA PRO A 229 23.03 -2.32 34.11
C PRO A 229 21.98 -3.00 35.01
N MET A 230 21.18 -3.91 34.45
CA MET A 230 20.20 -4.67 35.22
C MET A 230 20.89 -5.55 36.26
N LYS A 231 21.96 -6.25 35.88
CA LYS A 231 22.80 -7.06 36.79
C LYS A 231 23.32 -6.21 37.95
N GLN A 232 23.92 -5.05 37.68
CA GLN A 232 24.42 -4.17 38.74
C GLN A 232 23.31 -3.71 39.69
N SER A 233 22.12 -3.40 39.15
CA SER A 233 20.98 -3.01 39.97
C SER A 233 20.47 -4.15 40.87
N LEU A 234 20.52 -5.39 40.38
CA LEU A 234 20.15 -6.60 41.11
C LEU A 234 21.18 -6.93 42.19
N ASP A 235 22.48 -6.85 41.88
CA ASP A 235 23.55 -7.09 42.86
C ASP A 235 23.45 -6.12 44.05
N ASN A 236 23.19 -4.85 43.78
CA ASN A 236 22.97 -3.84 44.82
C ASN A 236 21.73 -4.12 45.67
N GLN A 237 20.64 -4.60 45.06
CA GLN A 237 19.43 -5.00 45.79
C GLN A 237 19.68 -6.23 46.66
N TRP A 238 20.40 -7.22 46.13
CA TRP A 238 20.78 -8.43 46.84
C TRP A 238 21.66 -8.12 48.06
N LEU A 239 22.70 -7.31 47.89
CA LEU A 239 23.58 -6.91 49.00
C LEU A 239 22.80 -6.17 50.11
N LYS A 240 21.84 -5.32 49.75
CA LYS A 240 20.97 -4.65 50.72
C LYS A 240 20.09 -5.63 51.49
N GLN A 241 19.60 -6.68 50.83
CA GLN A 241 18.78 -7.71 51.47
C GLN A 241 19.60 -8.62 52.38
N VAL A 242 20.84 -8.97 52.00
CA VAL A 242 21.74 -9.79 52.83
C VAL A 242 22.25 -9.03 54.06
N ALA A 243 22.38 -7.70 53.96
CA ALA A 243 22.84 -6.86 55.07
C ALA A 243 21.74 -6.51 56.09
N ALA A 244 20.47 -6.78 55.78
CA ALA A 244 19.31 -6.55 56.64
C ALA A 244 18.96 -7.82 57.46
#